data_AF-A0A8X6H3Q5-F1
#
_entry.id   AF-A0A8X6H3Q5-F1
#
_cell.length_a   1.000
_cell.length_b   1.000
_cell.length_c   1.000
_cell.angle_alpha   90.00
_cell.angle_beta   90.00
_cell.angle_gamma   90.00
#
_symmetry.space_group_name_H-M   'P 1'
#
loop_
_entity.id
_entity.type
_entity.pdbx_description
1 polymer ?
#
loop_
_entity_poly.entity_id
_entity_poly.type
_entity_poly.pdbx_seq_one_letter_code
_entity_poly.pdbx_strand_id
1 'polypeptide(L)' 'MSFQYLKTVEGRICSNYKEACQVRGLLENDEHWNATLEEAAFVHSPRMLRDLFAGMLQVCALSNPNPL' A
#
# COMPACT_ATOMS: atom_id res chain seq x y z
N MET A 1 29.75 4.30 -4.50
CA MET A 1 28.56 3.62 -3.91
C MET A 1 27.80 2.92 -5.01
N SER A 2 27.49 1.63 -4.85
CA SER A 2 26.54 0.92 -5.72
C SER A 2 25.10 1.22 -5.28
N PHE A 3 24.14 1.16 -6.21
CA PHE A 3 22.70 1.25 -5.90
C PHE A 3 22.26 0.24 -4.82
N GLN A 4 23.02 -0.84 -4.62
CA GLN A 4 22.79 -1.82 -3.56
C GLN A 4 22.74 -1.21 -2.14
N TYR A 5 23.44 -0.09 -1.89
CA TYR A 5 23.35 0.63 -0.63
C TYR A 5 21.94 1.17 -0.35
N LEU A 6 21.18 1.52 -1.39
CA LEU A 6 19.79 1.97 -1.25
C LEU A 6 18.88 0.85 -0.73
N LYS A 7 19.25 -0.43 -0.91
CA LYS A 7 18.51 -1.56 -0.32
C LYS A 7 18.84 -1.80 1.15
N THR A 8 19.88 -1.17 1.70
CA THR A 8 20.28 -1.36 3.09
C THR A 8 19.59 -0.35 3.99
N VAL A 9 18.70 -0.82 4.86
CA VAL A 9 17.99 0.00 5.87
C VAL A 9 18.36 -0.54 7.25
N GLU A 10 18.90 0.31 8.12
CA GLU A 10 19.29 -0.07 9.50
C GLU A 10 20.16 -1.34 9.61
N GLY A 11 21.08 -1.53 8.66
CA GLY A 11 21.96 -2.70 8.62
C GLY A 11 21.33 -3.98 8.05
N ARG A 12 20.05 -3.95 7.65
CA ARG A 12 19.38 -5.05 6.93
C ARG A 12 19.31 -4.76 5.44
N ILE A 13 19.58 -5.77 4.61
CA ILE A 13 19.41 -5.67 3.15
C ILE A 13 17.98 -6.11 2.83
N CYS A 14 17.15 -5.18 2.36
CA CYS A 14 15.80 -5.47 1.88
C CYS A 14 15.83 -6.30 0.58
N SER A 15 14.77 -7.06 0.29
CA SER A 15 14.62 -7.90 -0.89
C SER A 15 14.61 -7.09 -2.19
N ASN A 16 14.02 -5.89 -2.17
CA ASN A 16 13.94 -4.99 -3.31
C ASN A 16 13.95 -3.51 -2.86
N TYR A 17 14.02 -2.58 -3.82
CA TYR A 17 14.06 -1.15 -3.52
C TYR A 17 12.72 -0.61 -2.98
N LYS A 18 11.58 -1.19 -3.37
CA LYS A 18 10.25 -0.80 -2.85
C LYS A 18 10.18 -1.07 -1.35
N GLU A 19 10.60 -2.26 -0.93
CA GLU A 19 10.66 -2.62 0.49
C GLU A 19 11.61 -1.70 1.27
N ALA A 20 12.78 -1.38 0.71
CA ALA A 20 13.69 -0.43 1.34
C ALA A 20 13.09 0.98 1.50
N CYS A 21 12.21 1.40 0.60
CA CYS A 21 11.46 2.64 0.73
C CYS A 21 10.30 2.51 1.75
N GLN A 22 9.61 1.37 1.81
CA GLN A 22 8.57 1.09 2.80
C GLN A 22 9.12 1.09 4.24
N VAL A 23 10.22 0.37 4.50
CA VAL A 23 10.86 0.34 5.83
C VAL A 23 11.35 1.72 6.25
N ARG A 24 11.76 2.57 5.29
CA ARG A 24 12.14 3.96 5.56
C ARG A 24 10.95 4.91 5.74
N GLY A 25 9.71 4.45 5.59
CA GLY A 25 8.51 5.31 5.63
C GLY A 25 8.42 6.28 4.45
N LEU A 26 9.12 6.00 3.35
CA LEU A 26 9.08 6.82 2.13
C LEU A 26 7.90 6.48 1.22
N LEU A 27 7.24 5.34 1.47
CA LEU A 27 6.02 4.92 0.80
C LEU A 27 4.94 4.76 1.85
N GLU A 28 3.74 5.28 1.58
CA GLU A 28 2.57 4.94 2.37
C GLU A 28 2.30 3.44 2.25
N ASN A 29 1.83 2.87 3.36
CA ASN A 29 1.50 1.46 3.43
C ASN A 29 0.01 1.28 3.10
N ASP A 30 -0.28 0.61 1.97
CA ASP A 30 -1.65 0.35 1.51
C ASP A 30 -2.45 -0.59 2.44
N GLU A 31 -1.80 -1.20 3.44
CA GLU A 31 -2.44 -2.08 4.43
C GLU A 31 -3.67 -1.47 5.11
N HIS A 32 -3.66 -0.16 5.38
CA HIS A 32 -4.79 0.51 6.02
C HIS A 32 -6.04 0.53 5.13
N TRP A 33 -5.86 0.63 3.81
CA TRP A 33 -6.96 0.59 2.84
C TRP A 33 -7.54 -0.82 2.74
N ASN A 34 -6.68 -1.85 2.75
CA ASN A 34 -7.11 -3.25 2.76
C ASN A 34 -7.95 -3.57 4.01
N ALA A 35 -7.47 -3.19 5.20
CA ALA A 35 -8.22 -3.38 6.44
C ALA A 35 -9.58 -2.67 6.41
N THR A 36 -9.62 -1.43 5.91
CA THR A 36 -10.87 -0.66 5.78
C THR A 36 -11.88 -1.36 4.85
N LEU A 37 -11.41 -1.93 3.74
CA LEU A 37 -12.27 -2.66 2.80
C LEU A 37 -12.78 -3.99 3.38
N GLU A 38 -11.95 -4.71 4.12
CA GLU A 38 -12.34 -5.96 4.81
C GLU A 38 -13.42 -5.69 5.88
N GLU A 39 -13.24 -4.67 6.71
CA GLU A 39 -14.23 -4.27 7.70
C GLU A 39 -15.54 -3.84 7.04
N ALA A 40 -15.45 -2.97 6.02
CA ALA A 40 -16.61 -2.51 5.27
C ALA A 40 -17.38 -3.69 4.66
N ALA A 41 -16.69 -4.71 4.16
CA ALA A 41 -17.33 -5.87 3.52
C ALA A 41 -18.24 -6.65 4.46
N PHE A 42 -17.95 -6.61 5.77
CA PHE A 42 -18.75 -7.27 6.79
C PHE A 42 -20.00 -6.46 7.19
N VAL A 43 -19.94 -5.13 7.14
CA VAL A 43 -20.98 -4.25 7.72
C VAL A 43 -21.83 -3.52 6.68
N HIS A 44 -21.35 -3.38 5.44
CA HIS A 44 -21.97 -2.53 4.43
C HIS A 44 -22.65 -3.31 3.31
N SER A 45 -23.67 -2.67 2.71
CA SER A 45 -24.29 -3.19 1.50
C SER A 45 -23.33 -3.13 0.30
N PRO A 46 -23.52 -3.97 -0.73
CA PRO A 46 -22.71 -3.95 -1.95
C PRO A 46 -22.68 -2.60 -2.66
N ARG A 47 -23.71 -1.77 -2.51
CA ARG A 47 -23.73 -0.40 -3.06
C ARG A 47 -22.72 0.48 -2.33
N MET A 48 -22.78 0.52 -1.01
CA MET A 48 -21.89 1.34 -0.18
C MET A 48 -20.43 0.94 -0.33
N LEU A 49 -20.14 -0.35 -0.51
CA LEU A 49 -18.78 -0.82 -0.81
C LEU A 49 -18.21 -0.26 -2.10
N ARG A 50 -19.02 -0.18 -3.17
CA ARG A 50 -18.59 0.40 -4.45
C ARG A 50 -18.37 1.91 -4.33
N ASP A 51 -19.22 2.60 -3.58
CA ASP A 51 -19.08 4.04 -3.34
C ASP A 51 -17.81 4.34 -2.52
N LEU A 52 -17.53 3.53 -1.50
CA LEU A 52 -16.29 3.60 -0.71
C LEU A 52 -15.06 3.37 -1.59
N PHE A 53 -15.07 2.32 -2.42
CA PHE A 53 -13.96 2.01 -3.33
C PHE A 53 -13.72 3.13 -4.34
N ALA A 54 -14.78 3.71 -4.92
CA ALA A 54 -14.66 4.87 -5.81
C ALA A 54 -14.06 6.09 -5.11
N GLY A 55 -14.43 6.33 -3.84
CA GLY A 55 -13.84 7.39 -3.01
C GLY A 55 -12.35 7.16 -2.75
N MET A 56 -11.96 5.92 -2.44
CA MET A 56 -10.55 5.56 -2.26
C MET A 56 -9.74 5.80 -3.55
N LEU A 57 -10.26 5.41 -4.71
CA LEU A 57 -9.58 5.67 -6.00
C LEU A 57 -9.40 7.17 -6.30
N GLN A 58 -10.33 8.00 -5.85
CA GLN A 58 -10.32 9.44 -6.10
C GLN A 58 -9.36 10.20 -5.17
N VAL A 59 -9.23 9.74 -3.92
CA VAL A 59 -8.56 10.49 -2.84
C VAL A 59 -7.22 9.87 -2.45
N CYS A 60 -7.12 8.55 -2.49
CA CYS A 60 -5.94 7.82 -2.08
C CYS A 60 -5.11 7.55 -3.35
N ALA A 61 -3.83 7.93 -3.33
CA ALA A 61 -2.89 7.58 -4.38
C ALA A 61 -2.54 6.08 -4.27
N LEU A 62 -3.54 5.22 -4.48
CA LEU A 62 -3.44 3.77 -4.33
C LEU A 62 -2.29 3.27 -5.20
N SER A 63 -1.25 2.78 -4.53
CA SER A 63 0.03 2.52 -5.15
C SER A 63 0.00 1.13 -5.78
N ASN A 64 -0.02 1.08 -7.11
CA ASN A 64 -0.04 -0.12 -7.96
C ASN A 64 -1.39 -0.88 -7.96
N PRO A 65 -2.25 -0.66 -8.98
CA PRO A 65 -3.20 -1.69 -9.36
C PRO A 65 -2.38 -2.90 -9.83
N ASN A 66 -2.43 -4.00 -9.08
CA ASN A 66 -1.68 -5.20 -9.41
C ASN A 66 -1.96 -5.58 -10.89
N PRO A 67 -0.95 -5.66 -11.76
CA PRO A 67 -1.14 -6.31 -13.05
C PRO A 67 -1.24 -7.80 -12.74
N LEU A 68 -2.41 -8.38 -13.00
CA LEU A 68 -2.57 -9.84 -13.03
C LEU A 68 -1.45 -10.51 -13.84
#